data_AF-A0A084GDX7-F1
#
_entry.id   AF-A0A084GDX7-F1
#
_cell.length_a   1.000
_cell.length_b   1.000
_cell.length_c   1.000
_cell.angle_alpha   90.00
_cell.angle_beta   90.00
_cell.angle_gamma   90.00
#
_symmetry.space_group_name_H-M   'P 1'
#
loop_
_entity.id
_entity.type
_entity.pdbx_description
1 polymer ?
#
loop_
_entity_poly.entity_id
_entity_poly.type
_entity_poly.pdbx_seq_one_letter_code
_entity_poly.pdbx_strand_id
1 'polypeptide(L)'
;MSQQVYKVSTPPAEPHLPIEEVDETAGVGSPLMQTLSKGVPRSRTPSRSSSPQRPPSITGDPSLVSAPSPSNIFSANLCLNFKLDLPPPRQIVAAPELPPSTRPDGGLDLPDFRGYRFLSDLPLDDSPPAMRYKNFKAPLLRRFRKHDQPVWFLKRMGQGYEGVVYKVLVDRKRFALKIGKDMSFKHWPFLNECQTAARIEKIRWAIGHAESPIMVNANILDDTDMRKNMWCFSEEGQENPVEFENAVPMTPADTIVRCHGWLKIPRKQLPPDFHYARILGRPDWYEETTHYFALVYDYVKRSPRDREHYVLQENIDFFYYSGFTYWFRHPNNWRGERLVDFGDLASPFRFRPKWYGAPPHSTSLDFFNPPKGDTSEDERDGNQPDGKHSNDKPAEKEMGKDEPGVAASEPNGDCQD
;
A
#
# COMPACT_ATOMS: atom_id res chain seq x y z
N MET A 1 -24.01 -59.27 8.53
CA MET A 1 -23.57 -57.94 8.07
C MET A 1 -24.79 -57.06 7.97
N SER A 2 -24.92 -56.05 8.82
CA SER A 2 -26.08 -55.13 8.81
C SER A 2 -25.59 -53.72 8.52
N GLN A 3 -26.10 -53.09 7.47
CA GLN A 3 -25.78 -51.70 7.13
C GLN A 3 -26.70 -50.77 7.92
N GLN A 4 -26.13 -49.85 8.70
CA GLN A 4 -26.86 -48.73 9.27
C GLN A 4 -26.91 -47.58 8.28
N VAL A 5 -28.12 -47.16 7.92
CA VAL A 5 -28.36 -45.95 7.11
C VAL A 5 -28.43 -44.74 8.03
N TYR A 6 -27.46 -43.84 7.94
CA TYR A 6 -27.48 -42.58 8.66
C TYR A 6 -28.39 -41.57 7.94
N LYS A 7 -29.45 -41.11 8.61
CA LYS A 7 -30.24 -39.96 8.15
C LYS A 7 -29.44 -38.67 8.40
N VAL A 8 -29.15 -37.94 7.33
CA VAL A 8 -28.64 -36.57 7.42
C VAL A 8 -29.81 -35.66 7.82
N SER A 9 -29.69 -34.97 8.95
CA SER A 9 -30.64 -33.96 9.38
C SER A 9 -30.24 -32.60 8.79
N THR A 10 -31.14 -31.96 8.05
CA THR A 10 -30.98 -30.57 7.61
C THR A 10 -31.08 -29.62 8.81
N PRO A 11 -30.19 -28.62 8.92
CA PRO A 11 -30.31 -27.59 9.95
C PRO A 11 -31.55 -26.70 9.68
N PRO A 12 -32.14 -26.11 10.74
CA PRO A 12 -33.26 -25.17 10.59
C PRO A 12 -32.81 -23.88 9.89
N ALA A 13 -33.71 -23.26 9.14
CA ALA A 13 -33.45 -21.97 8.50
C ALA A 13 -33.30 -20.85 9.56
N GLU A 14 -32.27 -20.02 9.41
CA GLU A 14 -32.08 -18.84 10.26
C GLU A 14 -33.16 -17.77 9.97
N PRO A 15 -33.68 -17.08 11.00
CA PRO A 15 -34.63 -16.00 10.80
C PRO A 15 -33.94 -14.76 10.22
N HIS A 16 -34.46 -14.27 9.09
CA HIS A 16 -34.09 -12.95 8.55
C HIS A 16 -34.49 -11.85 9.54
N LEU A 17 -33.51 -11.22 10.19
CA LEU A 17 -33.73 -9.98 10.93
C LEU A 17 -33.85 -8.80 9.95
N PRO A 18 -34.84 -7.90 10.12
CA PRO A 18 -34.94 -6.70 9.30
C PRO A 18 -33.76 -5.77 9.58
N ILE A 19 -33.25 -5.13 8.52
CA ILE A 19 -32.29 -4.04 8.62
C ILE A 19 -33.11 -2.76 8.72
N GLU A 20 -33.13 -2.14 9.90
CA GLU A 20 -33.66 -0.78 10.03
C GLU A 20 -32.64 0.21 9.45
N GLU A 21 -33.08 1.02 8.49
CA GLU A 21 -32.36 2.23 8.09
C GLU A 21 -32.61 3.30 9.16
N VAL A 22 -31.56 3.69 9.88
CA VAL A 22 -31.62 4.82 10.83
C VAL A 22 -31.36 6.11 10.06
N ASP A 23 -32.39 6.94 9.96
CA ASP A 23 -32.35 8.26 9.31
C ASP A 23 -31.87 9.32 10.32
N GLU A 24 -30.61 9.73 10.24
CA GLU A 24 -30.03 10.77 11.11
C GLU A 24 -30.31 12.18 10.57
N THR A 25 -31.41 12.79 11.01
CA THR A 25 -31.60 14.25 10.88
C THR A 25 -32.07 14.91 12.18
N ALA A 26 -31.44 16.05 12.52
CA ALA A 26 -31.71 16.96 13.66
C ALA A 26 -31.61 16.37 15.09
N GLY A 27 -30.88 16.92 16.05
CA GLY A 27 -30.35 18.26 16.24
C GLY A 27 -30.52 18.72 17.72
N VAL A 28 -29.70 19.70 18.13
CA VAL A 28 -29.83 20.53 19.35
C VAL A 28 -29.40 19.93 20.71
N GLY A 29 -28.45 20.61 21.37
CA GLY A 29 -28.44 20.77 22.83
C GLY A 29 -27.11 20.50 23.57
N SER A 30 -26.26 21.53 23.74
CA SER A 30 -25.20 21.54 24.77
C SER A 30 -25.08 22.93 25.41
N PRO A 31 -24.95 23.05 26.75
CA PRO A 31 -25.05 24.33 27.46
C PRO A 31 -23.71 25.07 27.65
N LEU A 32 -23.83 26.37 27.96
CA LEU A 32 -22.75 27.32 28.28
C LEU A 32 -21.76 26.82 29.35
N MET A 33 -20.47 27.01 29.07
CA MET A 33 -19.45 27.29 30.10
C MET A 33 -19.37 28.81 30.30
N GLN A 34 -19.47 29.27 31.55
CA GLN A 34 -19.25 30.67 31.91
C GLN A 34 -17.79 30.88 32.32
N THR A 35 -17.08 31.84 31.72
CA THR A 35 -15.79 32.33 32.21
C THR A 35 -15.89 33.81 32.58
N LEU A 36 -15.50 34.12 33.81
CA LEU A 36 -15.47 35.47 34.36
C LEU A 36 -14.30 36.26 33.76
N SER A 37 -14.57 37.41 33.16
CA SER A 37 -13.53 38.37 32.76
C SER A 37 -13.77 39.73 33.43
N LYS A 38 -12.71 40.26 34.06
CA LYS A 38 -12.74 41.55 34.77
C LYS A 38 -12.59 42.70 33.78
N GLY A 39 -13.47 43.69 33.83
CA GLY A 39 -13.40 44.88 32.96
C GLY A 39 -12.58 46.04 33.55
N VAL A 40 -12.24 47.00 32.69
CA VAL A 40 -11.88 48.43 32.96
C VAL A 40 -11.95 49.18 31.60
N PRO A 41 -12.22 50.51 31.52
CA PRO A 41 -13.29 50.97 30.61
C PRO A 41 -12.92 51.85 29.40
N ARG A 42 -13.89 51.86 28.46
CA ARG A 42 -14.31 52.86 27.46
C ARG A 42 -13.44 54.10 27.15
N SER A 43 -13.10 54.22 25.87
CA SER A 43 -13.55 55.33 24.99
C SER A 43 -13.73 54.79 23.54
N ARG A 44 -14.28 55.47 22.53
CA ARG A 44 -14.85 56.85 22.46
C ARG A 44 -16.19 56.87 21.67
N THR A 45 -16.26 57.42 20.46
CA THR A 45 -17.47 57.59 19.60
C THR A 45 -17.10 57.64 18.09
N PRO A 46 -18.07 57.54 17.14
CA PRO A 46 -17.85 56.90 15.83
C PRO A 46 -17.82 57.82 14.59
N SER A 47 -17.53 57.26 13.41
CA SER A 47 -17.82 57.89 12.11
C SER A 47 -18.18 56.87 10.99
N ARG A 48 -19.20 57.26 10.19
CA ARG A 48 -19.51 56.92 8.77
C ARG A 48 -19.04 55.57 8.20
N SER A 49 -19.94 54.64 7.86
CA SER A 49 -20.86 54.64 6.69
C SER A 49 -20.18 54.52 5.31
N SER A 50 -20.14 53.31 4.75
CA SER A 50 -19.99 53.05 3.32
C SER A 50 -20.72 51.76 2.93
N SER A 51 -21.61 51.85 1.94
CA SER A 51 -22.40 50.71 1.45
C SER A 51 -21.57 49.80 0.53
N PRO A 52 -21.73 48.47 0.58
CA PRO A 52 -21.10 47.58 -0.39
C PRO A 52 -21.84 47.63 -1.73
N GLN A 53 -21.13 47.97 -2.81
CA GLN A 53 -21.63 47.83 -4.17
C GLN A 53 -21.67 46.35 -4.59
N ARG A 54 -22.72 45.95 -5.31
CA ARG A 54 -22.77 44.63 -5.98
C ARG A 54 -21.76 44.60 -7.14
N PRO A 55 -21.01 43.51 -7.34
CA PRO A 55 -20.30 43.27 -8.59
C PRO A 55 -21.30 42.96 -9.73
N PRO A 56 -20.96 43.29 -10.98
CA PRO A 56 -21.83 43.02 -12.14
C PRO A 56 -21.86 41.53 -12.51
N SER A 57 -23.03 41.07 -12.93
CA SER A 57 -23.26 39.72 -13.45
C SER A 57 -22.63 39.54 -14.83
N ILE A 58 -21.61 38.69 -14.93
CA ILE A 58 -21.06 38.23 -16.21
C ILE A 58 -21.94 37.11 -16.75
N THR A 59 -22.68 37.38 -17.82
CA THR A 59 -23.39 36.36 -18.61
C THR A 59 -22.39 35.67 -19.54
N GLY A 60 -21.97 34.46 -19.19
CA GLY A 60 -21.07 33.61 -19.99
C GLY A 60 -21.82 32.61 -20.88
N ASP A 61 -21.29 32.40 -22.08
CA ASP A 61 -21.84 31.60 -23.18
C ASP A 61 -21.85 30.07 -22.90
N PRO A 62 -22.98 29.34 -23.08
CA PRO A 62 -23.07 27.92 -22.80
C PRO A 62 -22.70 27.05 -24.02
N SER A 63 -21.42 27.02 -24.39
CA SER A 63 -20.93 26.24 -25.55
C SER A 63 -19.65 25.41 -25.27
N LEU A 64 -19.57 24.80 -24.08
CA LEU A 64 -18.54 23.80 -23.77
C LEU A 64 -18.99 22.38 -24.17
N VAL A 65 -18.48 21.93 -25.33
CA VAL A 65 -18.64 20.56 -25.82
C VAL A 65 -17.98 19.58 -24.85
N SER A 66 -18.78 18.68 -24.26
CA SER A 66 -18.30 17.68 -23.32
C SER A 66 -17.36 16.68 -24.01
N ALA A 67 -16.08 16.70 -23.64
CA ALA A 67 -15.13 15.71 -24.12
C ALA A 67 -15.53 14.30 -23.63
N PRO A 68 -15.44 13.26 -24.48
CA PRO A 68 -15.80 11.90 -24.08
C PRO A 68 -14.84 11.42 -22.99
N SER A 69 -15.41 10.99 -21.86
CA SER A 69 -14.63 10.33 -20.81
C SER A 69 -14.02 9.04 -21.36
N PRO A 70 -12.72 8.75 -21.11
CA PRO A 70 -12.09 7.53 -21.59
C PRO A 70 -12.81 6.31 -21.02
N SER A 71 -13.40 5.51 -21.89
CA SER A 71 -14.08 4.27 -21.53
C SER A 71 -13.07 3.27 -20.97
N ASN A 72 -13.29 2.84 -19.74
CA ASN A 72 -12.40 1.92 -19.06
C ASN A 72 -12.68 0.49 -19.54
N ILE A 73 -12.09 0.12 -20.69
CA ILE A 73 -12.35 -1.14 -21.43
C ILE A 73 -12.07 -2.40 -20.58
N PHE A 74 -11.34 -2.27 -19.46
CA PHE A 74 -11.03 -3.37 -18.54
C PHE A 74 -11.72 -3.28 -17.17
N SER A 75 -13.05 -3.09 -17.09
CA SER A 75 -13.86 -3.55 -15.93
C SER A 75 -15.39 -3.41 -16.13
N ALA A 76 -15.99 -4.32 -16.89
CA ALA A 76 -17.42 -4.64 -16.76
C ALA A 76 -17.71 -6.11 -17.09
N ASN A 77 -18.27 -6.83 -16.12
CA ASN A 77 -19.14 -8.00 -16.31
C ASN A 77 -18.60 -9.23 -17.07
N LEU A 78 -17.31 -9.53 -17.00
CA LEU A 78 -16.81 -10.91 -17.20
C LEU A 78 -17.13 -11.79 -15.97
N CYS A 79 -18.42 -12.04 -15.74
CA CYS A 79 -18.88 -13.19 -14.95
C CYS A 79 -18.66 -14.45 -15.79
N LEU A 80 -17.40 -14.90 -15.83
CA LEU A 80 -17.00 -16.14 -16.48
C LEU A 80 -17.62 -17.33 -15.72
N ASN A 81 -18.79 -17.79 -16.18
CA ASN A 81 -19.38 -19.08 -15.80
C ASN A 81 -18.59 -20.26 -16.43
N PHE A 82 -17.26 -20.20 -16.37
CA PHE A 82 -16.39 -21.28 -16.78
C PHE A 82 -16.24 -22.27 -15.62
N LYS A 83 -16.80 -23.47 -15.79
CA LYS A 83 -16.26 -24.65 -15.09
C LYS A 83 -14.90 -24.95 -15.70
N LEU A 84 -13.85 -24.35 -15.14
CA LEU A 84 -12.49 -24.81 -15.39
C LEU A 84 -12.22 -25.99 -14.46
N ASP A 85 -12.01 -27.17 -15.03
CA ASP A 85 -11.42 -28.28 -14.31
C ASP A 85 -9.95 -27.93 -14.04
N LEU A 86 -9.72 -27.29 -12.89
CA LEU A 86 -8.38 -26.93 -12.46
C LEU A 86 -7.57 -28.22 -12.26
N PRO A 87 -6.36 -28.34 -12.85
CA PRO A 87 -5.53 -29.51 -12.62
C PRO A 87 -5.23 -29.62 -11.12
N PRO A 88 -5.25 -30.84 -10.55
CA PRO A 88 -4.94 -31.02 -9.13
C PRO A 88 -3.53 -30.51 -8.83
N PRO A 89 -3.30 -29.94 -7.64
CA PRO A 89 -1.98 -29.45 -7.25
C PRO A 89 -0.94 -30.57 -7.26
N ARG A 90 0.27 -30.27 -7.74
CA ARG A 90 1.37 -31.25 -7.80
C ARG A 90 1.86 -31.68 -6.41
N GLN A 91 1.87 -30.76 -5.44
CA GLN A 91 2.27 -31.05 -4.07
C GLN A 91 1.64 -30.05 -3.09
N ILE A 92 1.03 -30.57 -2.02
CA ILE A 92 0.63 -29.77 -0.87
C ILE A 92 1.80 -29.80 0.12
N VAL A 93 2.49 -28.68 0.27
CA VAL A 93 3.48 -28.52 1.34
C VAL A 93 2.73 -28.04 2.56
N ALA A 94 2.58 -28.92 3.55
CA ALA A 94 2.01 -28.54 4.83
C ALA A 94 2.84 -27.39 5.42
N ALA A 95 2.33 -26.16 5.32
CA ALA A 95 2.90 -25.05 6.05
C ALA A 95 2.90 -25.44 7.54
N PRO A 96 4.00 -25.21 8.28
CA PRO A 96 4.22 -25.78 9.60
C PRO A 96 2.98 -25.62 10.48
N GLU A 97 2.46 -26.74 10.98
CA GLU A 97 1.17 -26.79 11.67
C GLU A 97 1.18 -25.98 12.97
N LEU A 98 2.36 -25.86 13.58
CA LEU A 98 2.58 -24.95 14.70
C LEU A 98 2.62 -23.50 14.20
N PRO A 99 1.84 -22.58 14.79
CA PRO A 99 2.02 -21.16 14.52
C PRO A 99 3.48 -20.77 14.82
N PRO A 100 4.11 -19.90 14.00
CA PRO A 100 5.48 -19.47 14.24
C PRO A 100 5.56 -18.86 15.64
N SER A 101 6.59 -19.24 16.40
CA SER A 101 6.72 -18.84 17.80
C SER A 101 6.68 -17.31 17.94
N THR A 102 5.92 -16.82 18.92
CA THR A 102 5.87 -15.39 19.24
C THR A 102 6.97 -15.09 20.24
N ARG A 103 7.90 -14.21 19.87
CA ARG A 103 9.00 -13.77 20.74
C ARG A 103 8.51 -12.82 21.84
N PRO A 104 9.32 -12.56 22.89
CA PRO A 104 8.97 -11.59 23.94
C PRO A 104 8.74 -10.16 23.44
N ASP A 105 9.29 -9.79 22.27
CA ASP A 105 9.01 -8.52 21.58
C ASP A 105 7.73 -8.55 20.72
N GLY A 106 6.95 -9.62 20.84
CA GLY A 106 5.75 -9.86 20.05
C GLY A 106 6.00 -10.21 18.60
N GLY A 107 7.26 -10.29 18.14
CA GLY A 107 7.58 -10.61 16.74
C GLY A 107 7.36 -12.09 16.42
N LEU A 108 6.78 -12.38 15.25
CA LEU A 108 6.67 -13.75 14.77
C LEU A 108 8.03 -14.31 14.36
N ASP A 109 8.25 -15.60 14.56
CA ASP A 109 9.35 -16.38 13.98
C ASP A 109 9.08 -16.76 12.51
N LEU A 110 8.79 -15.72 11.72
CA LEU A 110 8.61 -15.79 10.27
C LEU A 110 9.62 -14.82 9.62
N PRO A 111 10.88 -15.24 9.41
CA PRO A 111 11.86 -14.45 8.69
C PRO A 111 11.50 -14.33 7.21
N ASP A 112 11.91 -13.23 6.59
CA ASP A 112 11.99 -13.13 5.13
C ASP A 112 13.21 -13.90 4.59
N PHE A 113 13.37 -13.89 3.27
CA PHE A 113 14.51 -14.52 2.56
C PHE A 113 15.90 -13.97 2.95
N ARG A 114 15.98 -12.95 3.82
CA ARG A 114 17.20 -12.34 4.36
C ARG A 114 17.27 -12.43 5.90
N GLY A 115 16.35 -13.15 6.54
CA GLY A 115 16.26 -13.28 8.01
C GLY A 115 15.46 -12.20 8.73
N TYR A 116 14.91 -11.20 8.03
CA TYR A 116 14.22 -10.08 8.67
C TYR A 116 12.76 -10.39 9.01
N ARG A 117 12.35 -9.99 10.22
CA ARG A 117 10.96 -10.07 10.68
C ARG A 117 10.19 -8.84 10.21
N PHE A 118 8.88 -9.00 10.00
CA PHE A 118 8.00 -7.92 9.53
C PHE A 118 6.57 -7.98 10.10
N LEU A 119 6.23 -9.02 10.88
CA LEU A 119 4.94 -9.21 11.54
C LEU A 119 5.11 -9.35 13.05
N SER A 120 4.16 -8.81 13.80
CA SER A 120 3.99 -9.01 15.25
C SER A 120 2.62 -9.59 15.55
N ASP A 121 2.55 -10.53 16.50
CA ASP A 121 1.31 -11.14 16.97
C ASP A 121 0.50 -10.25 17.93
N LEU A 122 1.10 -9.16 18.41
CA LEU A 122 0.41 -8.15 19.21
C LEU A 122 -0.73 -7.53 18.39
N PRO A 123 -1.91 -7.28 18.98
CA PRO A 123 -3.04 -6.68 18.27
C PRO A 123 -2.72 -5.23 17.87
N LEU A 124 -3.20 -4.82 16.70
CA LEU A 124 -3.23 -3.41 16.27
C LEU A 124 -4.45 -2.76 16.93
N ASP A 125 -4.20 -2.19 18.10
CA ASP A 125 -5.15 -1.47 18.93
C ASP A 125 -4.59 -0.08 19.29
N ASP A 126 -5.24 0.58 20.23
CA ASP A 126 -4.93 1.95 20.64
C ASP A 126 -3.79 2.01 21.69
N SER A 127 -3.02 0.93 21.87
CA SER A 127 -1.76 0.95 22.62
C SER A 127 -0.59 1.46 21.76
N PRO A 128 0.45 2.07 22.37
CA PRO A 128 1.61 2.58 21.65
C PRO A 128 2.35 1.48 20.90
N PRO A 129 2.59 1.62 19.57
CA PRO A 129 3.57 0.79 18.89
C PRO A 129 4.97 1.19 19.39
N ALA A 130 5.95 0.28 19.38
CA ALA A 130 7.29 0.60 19.91
C ALA A 130 7.95 1.77 19.14
N MET A 131 8.14 2.94 19.76
CA MET A 131 8.43 4.22 19.07
C MET A 131 9.92 4.54 18.90
N ARG A 132 10.84 3.75 19.47
CA ARG A 132 12.28 3.90 19.18
C ARG A 132 12.64 3.81 17.70
N TYR A 133 13.59 4.61 17.23
CA TYR A 133 14.02 4.69 15.82
C TYR A 133 14.49 3.36 15.23
N LYS A 134 15.05 2.45 16.03
CA LYS A 134 15.38 1.08 15.60
C LYS A 134 14.15 0.32 15.06
N ASN A 135 12.96 0.60 15.59
CA ASN A 135 11.70 0.00 15.18
C ASN A 135 11.09 0.70 13.95
N PHE A 136 11.54 1.91 13.59
CA PHE A 136 11.27 2.51 12.28
C PHE A 136 12.15 1.88 11.19
N LYS A 137 13.41 1.53 11.52
CA LYS A 137 14.30 0.78 10.61
C LYS A 137 13.76 -0.63 10.32
N ALA A 138 13.43 -1.39 11.37
CA ALA A 138 12.87 -2.75 11.28
C ALA A 138 11.47 -2.83 11.93
N PRO A 139 10.42 -2.32 11.26
CA PRO A 139 9.07 -2.29 11.80
C PRO A 139 8.39 -3.66 11.68
N LEU A 140 7.57 -3.99 12.68
CA LEU A 140 6.70 -5.16 12.68
C LEU A 140 5.25 -4.67 12.61
N LEU A 141 4.49 -5.14 11.62
CA LEU A 141 3.07 -4.85 11.54
C LEU A 141 2.31 -5.66 12.59
N ARG A 142 1.46 -4.99 13.37
CA ARG A 142 0.61 -5.63 14.37
C ARG A 142 -0.56 -6.41 13.74
N ARG A 143 -1.03 -7.45 14.44
CA ARG A 143 -2.11 -8.36 14.01
C ARG A 143 -3.46 -7.66 14.06
N PHE A 144 -4.32 -7.91 13.09
CA PHE A 144 -5.67 -7.32 13.05
C PHE A 144 -6.45 -7.66 14.32
N ARG A 145 -7.02 -6.66 15.01
CA ARG A 145 -7.70 -6.85 16.30
C ARG A 145 -8.86 -7.86 16.25
N LYS A 146 -9.53 -8.00 15.09
CA LYS A 146 -10.67 -8.92 14.86
C LYS A 146 -10.28 -10.11 13.97
N HIS A 147 -9.06 -10.62 14.12
CA HIS A 147 -8.51 -11.74 13.32
C HIS A 147 -9.21 -13.10 13.58
N ASP A 148 -9.93 -13.21 14.69
CA ASP A 148 -10.70 -14.36 15.17
C ASP A 148 -12.13 -14.37 14.59
N GLN A 149 -12.60 -13.22 14.11
CA GLN A 149 -13.94 -13.04 13.59
C GLN A 149 -14.07 -13.58 12.15
N PRO A 150 -15.24 -14.14 11.76
CA PRO A 150 -15.45 -14.67 10.43
C PRO A 150 -15.36 -13.59 9.35
N VAL A 151 -14.60 -13.88 8.29
CA VAL A 151 -14.41 -12.99 7.13
C VAL A 151 -15.39 -13.36 6.03
N TRP A 152 -16.38 -12.49 5.78
CA TRP A 152 -17.37 -12.70 4.74
C TRP A 152 -16.95 -11.98 3.46
N PHE A 153 -16.60 -12.74 2.42
CA PHE A 153 -16.19 -12.19 1.13
C PHE A 153 -17.40 -11.67 0.34
N LEU A 154 -17.43 -10.36 0.07
CA LEU A 154 -18.56 -9.71 -0.61
C LEU A 154 -18.33 -9.54 -2.12
N LYS A 155 -17.13 -9.09 -2.52
CA LYS A 155 -16.80 -8.81 -3.93
C LYS A 155 -15.29 -8.71 -4.15
N ARG A 156 -14.75 -9.28 -5.23
CA ARG A 156 -13.39 -8.98 -5.71
C ARG A 156 -13.32 -7.54 -6.22
N MET A 157 -12.43 -6.73 -5.67
CA MET A 157 -12.28 -5.30 -5.92
C MET A 157 -11.10 -4.94 -6.83
N GLY A 158 -10.19 -5.89 -7.06
CA GLY A 158 -9.01 -5.74 -7.91
C GLY A 158 -8.08 -6.95 -7.81
N GLN A 159 -7.16 -7.05 -8.76
CA GLN A 159 -6.07 -8.02 -8.78
C GLN A 159 -4.82 -7.30 -9.27
N GLY A 160 -3.76 -7.34 -8.47
CA GLY A 160 -2.44 -6.84 -8.85
C GLY A 160 -1.47 -7.99 -9.14
N TYR A 161 -0.22 -7.62 -9.40
CA TYR A 161 0.89 -8.59 -9.44
C TYR A 161 1.10 -9.22 -8.06
N GLU A 162 1.01 -8.41 -6.99
CA GLU A 162 1.37 -8.76 -5.62
C GLU A 162 0.28 -9.51 -4.84
N GLY A 163 -0.98 -9.38 -5.26
CA GLY A 163 -2.11 -9.81 -4.44
C GLY A 163 -3.47 -9.71 -5.13
N VAL A 164 -4.51 -10.13 -4.41
CA VAL A 164 -5.92 -10.00 -4.81
C VAL A 164 -6.65 -9.24 -3.72
N VAL A 165 -7.41 -8.21 -4.10
CA VAL A 165 -8.12 -7.34 -3.15
C VAL A 165 -9.60 -7.67 -3.16
N TYR A 166 -10.16 -7.97 -1.98
CA TYR A 166 -11.58 -8.20 -1.77
C TYR A 166 -12.20 -7.10 -0.91
N LYS A 167 -13.47 -6.79 -1.17
CA LYS A 167 -14.35 -6.15 -0.20
C LYS A 167 -14.90 -7.25 0.68
N VAL A 168 -14.75 -7.10 1.99
CA VAL A 168 -15.21 -8.07 2.98
C VAL A 168 -16.07 -7.41 4.05
N LEU A 169 -16.86 -8.22 4.76
CA LEU A 169 -17.51 -7.86 6.01
C LEU A 169 -16.80 -8.61 7.15
N VAL A 170 -16.38 -7.90 8.18
CA VAL A 170 -15.90 -8.50 9.44
C VAL A 170 -16.54 -7.73 10.58
N ASP A 171 -17.25 -8.44 11.47
CA ASP A 171 -18.03 -7.85 12.56
C ASP A 171 -18.84 -6.62 12.11
N ARG A 172 -19.73 -6.85 11.14
CA ARG A 172 -20.65 -5.86 10.52
C ARG A 172 -19.99 -4.64 9.83
N LYS A 173 -18.69 -4.41 9.98
CA LYS A 173 -17.93 -3.34 9.28
C LYS A 173 -17.35 -3.86 7.96
N ARG A 174 -17.34 -2.98 6.95
CA ARG A 174 -16.78 -3.25 5.62
C ARG A 174 -15.30 -2.86 5.56
N PHE A 175 -14.49 -3.75 5.03
CA PHE A 175 -13.04 -3.55 4.84
C PHE A 175 -12.62 -3.87 3.41
N ALA A 176 -11.46 -3.35 3.02
CA ALA A 176 -10.67 -3.90 1.91
C ALA A 176 -9.66 -4.89 2.48
N LEU A 177 -9.52 -6.05 1.84
CA LEU A 177 -8.66 -7.15 2.26
C LEU A 177 -7.73 -7.53 1.11
N LYS A 178 -6.45 -7.15 1.18
CA LYS A 178 -5.43 -7.52 0.18
C LYS A 178 -4.78 -8.81 0.63
N ILE A 179 -5.07 -9.91 -0.07
CA ILE A 179 -4.46 -11.21 0.15
C ILE A 179 -3.18 -11.27 -0.69
N GLY A 180 -2.04 -11.49 -0.06
CA GLY A 180 -0.77 -11.64 -0.76
C GLY A 180 -0.75 -12.89 -1.62
N LYS A 181 -0.13 -12.81 -2.80
CA LYS A 181 0.27 -13.99 -3.57
C LYS A 181 1.59 -14.54 -3.01
N ASP A 182 1.86 -15.82 -3.30
CA ASP A 182 2.97 -16.53 -2.66
C ASP A 182 4.34 -15.98 -3.06
N MET A 183 5.33 -16.32 -2.25
CA MET A 183 6.69 -15.77 -2.29
C MET A 183 7.36 -16.03 -3.64
N SER A 184 7.91 -14.99 -4.26
CA SER A 184 9.01 -15.17 -5.22
C SER A 184 10.32 -15.18 -4.45
N PHE A 185 11.24 -16.09 -4.78
CA PHE A 185 12.53 -16.25 -4.09
C PHE A 185 13.44 -15.00 -4.05
N LYS A 186 13.11 -13.94 -4.80
CA LYS A 186 13.93 -12.72 -4.93
C LYS A 186 13.25 -11.46 -4.37
N HIS A 187 11.93 -11.46 -4.25
CA HIS A 187 11.18 -10.31 -3.73
C HIS A 187 9.83 -10.75 -3.17
N TRP A 188 9.51 -10.28 -1.96
CA TRP A 188 8.20 -10.44 -1.36
C TRP A 188 7.54 -9.06 -1.19
N PRO A 189 6.63 -8.65 -2.11
CA PRO A 189 6.03 -7.32 -2.03
C PRO A 189 5.15 -7.13 -0.79
N PHE A 190 4.47 -8.20 -0.35
CA PHE A 190 3.69 -8.23 0.89
C PHE A 190 4.50 -7.78 2.11
N LEU A 191 5.78 -8.16 2.20
CA LEU A 191 6.67 -7.70 3.27
C LEU A 191 6.91 -6.20 3.19
N ASN A 192 7.18 -5.66 2.00
CA ASN A 192 7.38 -4.21 1.82
C ASN A 192 6.14 -3.45 2.27
N GLU A 193 4.96 -3.92 1.87
CA GLU A 193 3.68 -3.33 2.24
C GLU A 193 3.42 -3.41 3.75
N CYS A 194 3.69 -4.55 4.40
CA CYS A 194 3.61 -4.69 5.85
C CYS A 194 4.53 -3.70 6.58
N GLN A 195 5.79 -3.59 6.16
CA GLN A 195 6.76 -2.69 6.77
C GLN A 195 6.45 -1.21 6.49
N THR A 196 5.81 -0.89 5.36
CA THR A 196 5.31 0.47 5.08
C THR A 196 4.11 0.80 5.97
N ALA A 197 3.10 -0.08 6.03
CA ALA A 197 1.93 0.08 6.90
C ALA A 197 2.32 0.27 8.38
N ALA A 198 3.28 -0.52 8.86
CA ALA A 198 3.78 -0.44 10.24
C ALA A 198 4.61 0.84 10.54
N ARG A 199 5.18 1.51 9.52
CA ARG A 199 5.78 2.84 9.69
C ARG A 199 4.72 3.92 9.72
N ILE A 200 3.75 3.85 8.81
CA ILE A 200 2.60 4.77 8.80
C ILE A 200 1.87 4.72 10.14
N GLU A 201 1.65 3.53 10.70
CA GLU A 201 1.09 3.34 12.05
C GLU A 201 1.86 4.14 13.13
N LYS A 202 3.19 4.05 13.15
CA LYS A 202 4.05 4.78 14.09
C LYS A 202 4.02 6.29 13.86
N ILE A 203 4.05 6.74 12.61
CA ILE A 203 3.95 8.17 12.25
C ILE A 203 2.61 8.73 12.74
N ARG A 204 1.50 7.99 12.51
CA ARG A 204 0.17 8.36 13.03
C ARG A 204 0.15 8.44 14.55
N TRP A 205 0.77 7.48 15.23
CA TRP A 205 0.89 7.49 16.68
C TRP A 205 1.64 8.73 17.18
N ALA A 206 2.82 9.00 16.60
CA ALA A 206 3.65 10.16 16.94
C ALA A 206 2.89 11.48 16.78
N ILE A 207 2.25 11.69 15.62
CA ILE A 207 1.48 12.92 15.34
C ILE A 207 0.30 13.08 16.31
N GLY A 208 -0.41 12.00 16.62
CA GLY A 208 -1.58 12.03 17.51
C GLY A 208 -1.27 12.18 19.01
N HIS A 209 0.00 12.03 19.42
CA HIS A 209 0.41 12.07 20.84
C HIS A 209 1.53 13.08 21.14
N ALA A 210 2.00 13.83 20.14
CA ALA A 210 2.99 14.88 20.37
C ALA A 210 2.36 16.11 21.06
N GLU A 211 3.03 16.63 22.08
CA GLU A 211 2.59 17.84 22.81
C GLU A 211 2.71 19.12 21.95
N SER A 212 3.57 19.08 20.93
CA SER A 212 3.81 20.14 19.96
C SER A 212 3.85 19.57 18.53
N PRO A 213 3.59 20.38 17.48
CA PRO A 213 3.68 19.91 16.10
C PRO A 213 5.06 19.33 15.79
N ILE A 214 5.10 18.12 15.23
CA ILE A 214 6.35 17.50 14.79
C ILE A 214 6.85 18.26 13.56
N MET A 215 8.01 18.90 13.70
CA MET A 215 8.65 19.67 12.63
C MET A 215 9.53 18.76 11.76
N VAL A 216 9.42 18.90 10.44
CA VAL A 216 10.13 18.10 9.43
C VAL A 216 10.72 18.99 8.34
N ASN A 217 11.78 18.54 7.67
CA ASN A 217 12.39 19.28 6.57
C ASN A 217 11.43 19.32 5.37
N ALA A 218 11.06 20.52 4.93
CA ALA A 218 10.24 20.70 3.74
C ALA A 218 11.02 20.44 2.43
N ASN A 219 12.34 20.59 2.46
CA ASN A 219 13.21 20.44 1.30
C ASN A 219 14.06 19.18 1.42
N ILE A 220 13.46 18.03 1.12
CA ILE A 220 14.15 16.74 1.14
C ILE A 220 15.03 16.65 -0.11
N LEU A 221 16.34 16.80 0.07
CA LEU A 221 17.30 16.77 -1.04
C LEU A 221 17.91 15.38 -1.26
N ASP A 222 17.98 14.54 -0.23
CA ASP A 222 18.64 13.22 -0.33
C ASP A 222 18.05 12.13 0.59
N ASP A 223 18.67 10.95 0.50
CA ASP A 223 18.37 9.75 1.30
C ASP A 223 18.66 9.96 2.81
N THR A 224 19.47 10.95 3.17
CA THR A 224 19.79 11.37 4.56
C THR A 224 18.65 12.20 5.13
N ASP A 225 18.15 13.18 4.39
CA ASP A 225 17.03 14.04 4.81
C ASP A 225 15.74 13.25 4.99
N MET A 226 15.45 12.28 4.10
CA MET A 226 14.31 11.36 4.31
C MET A 226 14.44 10.58 5.64
N ARG A 227 15.67 10.22 6.03
CA ARG A 227 15.95 9.53 7.30
C ARG A 227 15.90 10.48 8.50
N LYS A 228 16.31 11.76 8.36
CA LYS A 228 16.10 12.80 9.39
C LYS A 228 14.63 13.07 9.63
N ASN A 229 13.81 13.21 8.59
CA ASN A 229 12.37 13.39 8.75
C ASN A 229 11.73 12.17 9.42
N MET A 230 12.12 10.95 9.04
CA MET A 230 11.66 9.73 9.70
C MET A 230 12.12 9.64 11.17
N TRP A 231 13.27 10.23 11.52
CA TRP A 231 13.77 10.32 12.90
C TRP A 231 12.90 11.23 13.79
N CYS A 232 12.35 12.32 13.26
CA CYS A 232 11.47 13.23 14.02
C CYS A 232 10.20 12.55 14.61
N PHE A 233 9.79 11.39 14.10
CA PHE A 233 8.67 10.61 14.63
C PHE A 233 9.05 9.60 15.70
N SER A 234 10.34 9.44 16.02
CA SER A 234 10.82 8.50 17.03
C SER A 234 10.95 9.13 18.42
N GLU A 235 10.92 8.31 19.47
CA GLU A 235 11.22 8.74 20.86
C GLU A 235 12.51 9.58 20.89
N GLU A 236 13.60 9.04 20.34
CA GLU A 236 14.91 9.68 20.35
C GLU A 236 14.94 11.04 19.60
N GLY A 237 14.07 11.21 18.58
CA GLY A 237 13.95 12.45 17.80
C GLY A 237 12.90 13.45 18.29
N GLN A 238 11.98 13.03 19.16
CA GLN A 238 11.13 13.94 19.92
C GLN A 238 11.86 14.49 21.14
N GLU A 239 12.68 13.66 21.80
CA GLU A 239 13.60 14.08 22.87
C GLU A 239 14.71 15.01 22.37
N ASN A 240 15.19 14.80 21.14
CA ASN A 240 16.25 15.58 20.50
C ASN A 240 15.82 16.05 19.10
N PRO A 241 14.97 17.10 19.01
CA PRO A 241 14.49 17.62 17.74
C PRO A 241 15.62 18.07 16.82
N VAL A 242 15.48 17.81 15.53
CA VAL A 242 16.40 18.29 14.50
C VAL A 242 15.92 19.65 14.02
N GLU A 243 16.79 20.66 14.09
CA GLU A 243 16.52 21.97 13.49
C GLU A 243 16.70 21.89 11.96
N PHE A 244 15.73 22.43 11.22
CA PHE A 244 15.78 22.56 9.77
C PHE A 244 15.56 24.02 9.37
N GLU A 245 16.34 24.52 8.41
CA GLU A 245 16.20 25.87 7.85
C GLU A 245 14.80 26.09 7.25
N ASN A 246 14.25 25.06 6.60
CA ASN A 246 12.93 25.05 5.98
C ASN A 246 12.00 24.07 6.72
N ALA A 247 11.89 24.22 8.04
CA ALA A 247 11.01 23.38 8.86
C ALA A 247 9.52 23.66 8.58
N VAL A 248 8.73 22.61 8.36
CA VAL A 248 7.25 22.68 8.30
C VAL A 248 6.62 21.75 9.34
N PRO A 249 5.44 22.07 9.88
CA PRO A 249 4.71 21.16 10.75
C PRO A 249 4.14 19.99 9.93
N MET A 250 4.27 18.78 10.45
CA MET A 250 3.71 17.59 9.81
C MET A 250 2.17 17.65 9.76
N THR A 251 1.60 17.26 8.61
CA THR A 251 0.15 17.22 8.42
C THR A 251 -0.52 16.08 9.19
N PRO A 252 -1.78 16.26 9.67
CA PRO A 252 -2.57 15.17 10.22
C PRO A 252 -2.75 14.04 9.20
N ALA A 253 -2.72 12.80 9.69
CA ALA A 253 -2.78 11.61 8.84
C ALA A 253 -4.21 11.11 8.56
N ASP A 254 -5.23 11.92 8.85
CA ASP A 254 -6.62 11.46 8.91
C ASP A 254 -7.19 11.04 7.55
N THR A 255 -6.69 11.63 6.48
CA THR A 255 -7.04 11.26 5.11
C THR A 255 -6.27 10.05 4.55
N ILE A 256 -5.23 9.57 5.25
CA ILE A 256 -4.50 8.35 4.89
C ILE A 256 -5.34 7.11 5.23
N VAL A 257 -5.45 6.17 4.29
CA VAL A 257 -6.17 4.90 4.49
C VAL A 257 -5.58 4.13 5.67
N ARG A 258 -6.37 3.83 6.70
CA ARG A 258 -5.88 3.07 7.86
C ARG A 258 -5.69 1.60 7.47
N CYS A 259 -4.46 1.10 7.66
CA CYS A 259 -4.24 -0.34 7.82
C CYS A 259 -4.67 -0.73 9.24
N HIS A 260 -5.49 -1.77 9.35
CA HIS A 260 -5.94 -2.33 10.62
C HIS A 260 -5.08 -3.53 11.06
N GLY A 261 -4.02 -3.86 10.31
CA GLY A 261 -3.08 -4.93 10.61
C GLY A 261 -3.20 -6.13 9.67
N TRP A 262 -2.45 -7.19 9.98
CA TRP A 262 -2.43 -8.43 9.21
C TRP A 262 -3.30 -9.53 9.83
N LEU A 263 -3.77 -10.49 9.03
CA LEU A 263 -4.28 -11.77 9.52
C LEU A 263 -3.86 -12.95 8.64
N LYS A 264 -4.06 -14.17 9.15
CA LYS A 264 -3.99 -15.41 8.39
C LYS A 264 -5.38 -15.80 7.93
N ILE A 265 -5.51 -16.21 6.67
CA ILE A 265 -6.73 -16.75 6.09
C ILE A 265 -6.48 -18.22 5.75
N PRO A 266 -7.14 -19.18 6.41
CA PRO A 266 -7.08 -20.59 6.03
C PRO A 266 -7.48 -20.78 4.58
N ARG A 267 -6.75 -21.60 3.82
CA ARG A 267 -6.99 -21.84 2.39
C ARG A 267 -8.46 -22.19 2.09
N LYS A 268 -9.06 -23.04 2.93
CA LYS A 268 -10.46 -23.49 2.83
C LYS A 268 -11.52 -22.39 2.99
N GLN A 269 -11.15 -21.18 3.41
CA GLN A 269 -12.03 -20.02 3.54
C GLN A 269 -11.89 -19.02 2.37
N LEU A 270 -10.96 -19.27 1.44
CA LEU A 270 -10.75 -18.38 0.30
C LEU A 270 -11.90 -18.49 -0.72
N PRO A 271 -12.29 -17.39 -1.37
CA PRO A 271 -13.19 -17.43 -2.51
C PRO A 271 -12.65 -18.34 -3.63
N PRO A 272 -13.50 -19.11 -4.32
CA PRO A 272 -13.07 -19.94 -5.45
C PRO A 272 -12.33 -19.15 -6.56
N ASP A 273 -12.69 -17.88 -6.76
CA ASP A 273 -12.09 -17.01 -7.76
C ASP A 273 -10.68 -16.50 -7.39
N PHE A 274 -10.23 -16.69 -6.14
CA PHE A 274 -8.86 -16.41 -5.72
C PHE A 274 -7.88 -17.36 -6.38
N HIS A 275 -8.20 -18.66 -6.42
CA HIS A 275 -7.36 -19.68 -7.05
C HIS A 275 -7.21 -19.43 -8.56
N TYR A 276 -8.27 -18.96 -9.22
CA TYR A 276 -8.21 -18.52 -10.62
C TYR A 276 -7.32 -17.29 -10.81
N ALA A 277 -7.48 -16.26 -9.96
CA ALA A 277 -6.64 -15.05 -9.95
C ALA A 277 -5.15 -15.33 -9.70
N ARG A 278 -4.82 -16.45 -9.05
CA ARG A 278 -3.46 -16.95 -8.83
C ARG A 278 -2.86 -17.54 -10.12
N ILE A 279 -3.61 -18.39 -10.82
CA ILE A 279 -3.14 -19.17 -11.99
C ILE A 279 -2.76 -18.27 -13.18
N LEU A 280 -3.50 -17.18 -13.42
CA LEU A 280 -3.19 -16.21 -14.48
C LEU A 280 -1.84 -15.47 -14.28
N GLY A 281 -1.15 -15.65 -13.14
CA GLY A 281 0.13 -15.03 -12.81
C GLY A 281 1.40 -15.81 -13.22
N ARG A 282 1.28 -16.99 -13.86
CA ARG A 282 2.36 -18.00 -14.13
C ARG A 282 2.69 -18.92 -12.91
N PRO A 283 3.49 -20.02 -13.04
CA PRO A 283 2.92 -21.37 -13.24
C PRO A 283 3.55 -22.49 -12.38
N ASP A 284 3.06 -23.73 -12.52
CA ASP A 284 3.69 -25.06 -12.33
C ASP A 284 4.53 -25.47 -11.09
N TRP A 285 5.23 -24.58 -10.40
CA TRP A 285 6.10 -24.85 -9.25
C TRP A 285 5.46 -24.48 -7.90
N TYR A 286 4.14 -24.30 -7.89
CA TYR A 286 3.40 -23.80 -6.74
C TYR A 286 3.22 -24.87 -5.66
N GLU A 287 3.84 -24.64 -4.50
CA GLU A 287 3.52 -25.34 -3.26
C GLU A 287 2.14 -24.89 -2.75
N GLU A 288 1.28 -25.81 -2.31
CA GLU A 288 0.03 -25.39 -1.68
C GLU A 288 0.20 -25.10 -0.19
N THR A 289 0.10 -23.83 0.19
CA THR A 289 0.06 -23.39 1.58
C THR A 289 -1.29 -23.71 2.25
N THR A 290 -1.26 -23.98 3.57
CA THR A 290 -2.48 -24.19 4.38
C THR A 290 -3.23 -22.89 4.67
N HIS A 291 -2.54 -21.76 4.57
CA HIS A 291 -3.05 -20.42 4.86
C HIS A 291 -2.29 -19.35 4.07
N TYR A 292 -2.92 -18.19 3.91
CA TYR A 292 -2.36 -17.01 3.26
C TYR A 292 -2.33 -15.85 4.24
N PHE A 293 -1.36 -14.94 4.09
CA PHE A 293 -1.36 -13.68 4.82
C PHE A 293 -2.12 -12.61 4.05
N ALA A 294 -2.84 -11.77 4.78
CA ALA A 294 -3.61 -10.68 4.21
C ALA A 294 -3.54 -9.42 5.08
N LEU A 295 -3.68 -8.26 4.42
CA LEU A 295 -3.73 -6.94 5.04
C LEU A 295 -5.16 -6.41 5.03
N VAL A 296 -5.59 -5.88 6.18
CA VAL A 296 -6.91 -5.24 6.34
C VAL A 296 -6.76 -3.73 6.22
N TYR A 297 -7.55 -3.12 5.36
CA TYR A 297 -7.59 -1.67 5.14
C TYR A 297 -9.02 -1.14 5.26
N ASP A 298 -9.17 0.14 5.57
CA ASP A 298 -10.47 0.80 5.41
C ASP A 298 -10.99 0.68 3.98
N TYR A 299 -12.29 0.40 3.84
CA TYR A 299 -12.93 0.28 2.54
C TYR A 299 -13.21 1.66 1.94
N VAL A 300 -12.34 2.13 1.06
CA VAL A 300 -12.59 3.36 0.29
C VAL A 300 -13.53 3.07 -0.88
N LYS A 301 -14.73 3.66 -0.84
CA LYS A 301 -15.71 3.58 -1.93
C LYS A 301 -15.20 4.39 -3.12
N ARG A 302 -15.14 3.79 -4.31
CA ARG A 302 -14.89 4.55 -5.56
C ARG A 302 -16.11 5.42 -5.86
N SER A 303 -15.97 6.73 -5.75
CA SER A 303 -16.96 7.69 -6.22
C SER A 303 -16.59 8.17 -7.63
N PRO A 304 -17.55 8.33 -8.57
CA PRO A 304 -17.28 8.91 -9.88
C PRO A 304 -17.09 10.44 -9.86
N ARG A 305 -17.45 11.13 -8.77
CA ARG A 305 -17.54 12.60 -8.72
C ARG A 305 -16.48 13.26 -7.84
N ASP A 306 -15.82 12.50 -6.98
CA ASP A 306 -15.06 13.06 -5.85
C ASP A 306 -13.57 13.12 -6.20
N ARG A 307 -13.20 14.08 -7.07
CA ARG A 307 -11.82 14.56 -7.19
C ARG A 307 -11.55 15.56 -6.06
N GLU A 308 -11.39 15.04 -4.86
CA GLU A 308 -10.96 15.79 -3.67
C GLU A 308 -9.48 16.16 -3.81
N HIS A 309 -9.13 17.08 -4.71
CA HIS A 309 -7.73 17.44 -5.01
C HIS A 309 -6.90 17.83 -3.77
N TYR A 310 -7.55 18.36 -2.73
CA TYR A 310 -6.92 18.63 -1.43
C TYR A 310 -6.54 17.35 -0.69
N VAL A 311 -7.39 16.31 -0.69
CA VAL A 311 -7.08 14.98 -0.12
C VAL A 311 -5.93 14.32 -0.86
N LEU A 312 -5.87 14.47 -2.20
CA LEU A 312 -4.74 14.00 -2.99
C LEU A 312 -3.45 14.68 -2.54
N GLN A 313 -3.47 16.00 -2.40
CA GLN A 313 -2.32 16.77 -1.94
C GLN A 313 -1.90 16.38 -0.52
N GLU A 314 -2.82 16.34 0.45
CA GLU A 314 -2.53 15.91 1.83
C GLU A 314 -1.89 14.53 1.90
N ASN A 315 -2.34 13.58 1.07
CA ASN A 315 -1.72 12.26 0.97
C ASN A 315 -0.29 12.36 0.43
N ILE A 316 -0.08 13.11 -0.67
CA ILE A 316 1.25 13.31 -1.27
C ILE A 316 2.21 13.98 -0.28
N ASP A 317 1.77 15.06 0.36
CA ASP A 317 2.53 15.84 1.34
C ASP A 317 2.90 14.96 2.54
N PHE A 318 1.93 14.20 3.08
CA PHE A 318 2.18 13.26 4.18
C PHE A 318 3.26 12.23 3.80
N PHE A 319 3.15 11.58 2.64
CA PHE A 319 4.12 10.56 2.23
C PHE A 319 5.50 11.17 1.93
N TYR A 320 5.55 12.33 1.28
CA TYR A 320 6.81 13.04 1.01
C TYR A 320 7.47 13.50 2.32
N TYR A 321 6.79 14.29 3.16
CA TYR A 321 7.37 14.85 4.37
C TYR A 321 7.77 13.78 5.40
N SER A 322 7.08 12.65 5.45
CA SER A 322 7.53 11.50 6.27
C SER A 322 8.67 10.67 5.65
N GLY A 323 9.20 11.06 4.49
CA GLY A 323 10.39 10.47 3.86
C GLY A 323 10.11 9.24 3.00
N PHE A 324 8.86 8.93 2.67
CA PHE A 324 8.56 7.92 1.65
C PHE A 324 8.76 8.51 0.24
N THR A 325 8.94 7.63 -0.74
CA THR A 325 8.85 7.98 -2.16
C THR A 325 7.95 7.00 -2.89
N TYR A 326 7.50 7.36 -4.09
CA TYR A 326 6.72 6.45 -4.93
C TYR A 326 7.67 5.62 -5.82
N TRP A 327 7.53 4.29 -5.78
CA TRP A 327 8.06 3.39 -6.83
C TRP A 327 7.26 3.58 -8.12
N PHE A 328 5.94 3.64 -7.98
CA PHE A 328 4.99 3.82 -9.07
C PHE A 328 3.90 4.80 -8.65
N ARG A 329 3.36 5.55 -9.61
CA ARG A 329 2.24 6.47 -9.40
C ARG A 329 1.00 5.95 -10.12
N HIS A 330 0.64 4.69 -9.89
CA HIS A 330 -0.42 4.02 -10.65
C HIS A 330 -1.81 4.61 -10.31
N PRO A 331 -2.52 5.29 -11.24
CA PRO A 331 -3.79 5.96 -10.90
C PRO A 331 -4.88 4.99 -10.40
N ASN A 332 -4.79 3.71 -10.75
CA ASN A 332 -5.73 2.68 -10.30
C ASN A 332 -5.56 2.29 -8.81
N ASN A 333 -4.42 2.63 -8.21
CA ASN A 333 -4.13 2.43 -6.78
C ASN A 333 -4.61 3.61 -5.93
N TRP A 334 -5.24 4.62 -6.53
CA TRP A 334 -5.87 5.74 -5.85
C TRP A 334 -7.39 5.65 -5.96
N ARG A 335 -8.11 5.88 -4.85
CA ARG A 335 -9.58 5.83 -4.80
C ARG A 335 -10.10 6.95 -3.91
N GLY A 336 -10.97 7.80 -4.45
CA GLY A 336 -11.40 9.02 -3.75
C GLY A 336 -10.19 9.80 -3.26
N GLU A 337 -9.20 9.99 -4.16
CA GLU A 337 -7.94 10.68 -3.91
C GLU A 337 -7.03 10.14 -2.78
N ARG A 338 -7.30 8.93 -2.28
CA ARG A 338 -6.49 8.25 -1.23
C ARG A 338 -5.76 7.04 -1.81
N LEU A 339 -4.51 6.84 -1.43
CA LEU A 339 -3.72 5.67 -1.83
C LEU A 339 -4.24 4.40 -1.12
N VAL A 340 -4.66 3.39 -1.88
CA VAL A 340 -5.20 2.11 -1.36
C VAL A 340 -4.27 0.91 -1.55
N ASP A 341 -3.07 1.11 -2.11
CA ASP A 341 -2.03 0.10 -2.21
C ASP A 341 -0.70 0.68 -1.72
N PHE A 342 -0.18 0.19 -0.59
CA PHE A 342 1.07 0.69 -0.02
C PHE A 342 2.32 -0.02 -0.60
N GLY A 343 2.14 -0.94 -1.55
CA GLY A 343 3.21 -1.50 -2.37
C GLY A 343 3.88 -0.46 -3.27
N ASP A 344 3.12 0.57 -3.69
CA ASP A 344 3.63 1.71 -4.48
C ASP A 344 4.65 2.58 -3.72
N LEU A 345 4.81 2.42 -2.39
CA LEU A 345 5.68 3.24 -1.55
C LEU A 345 7.05 2.58 -1.27
N ALA A 346 8.09 3.40 -1.35
CA ALA A 346 9.45 3.10 -0.91
C ALA A 346 9.69 3.72 0.47
N SER A 347 10.06 2.89 1.45
CA SER A 347 10.60 3.36 2.72
C SER A 347 12.00 3.97 2.57
N PRO A 348 12.37 4.99 3.37
CA PRO A 348 13.73 5.55 3.38
C PRO A 348 14.80 4.59 3.92
N PHE A 349 14.44 3.37 4.34
CA PHE A 349 15.40 2.34 4.74
C PHE A 349 15.58 1.24 3.69
N ARG A 350 14.87 1.31 2.56
CA ARG A 350 15.00 0.34 1.46
C ARG A 350 16.14 0.75 0.55
N PHE A 351 17.06 -0.17 0.27
CA PHE A 351 18.12 0.05 -0.72
C PHE A 351 17.53 0.35 -2.10
N ARG A 352 18.01 1.41 -2.75
CA ARG A 352 17.57 1.89 -4.07
C ARG A 352 18.78 1.87 -5.04
N PRO A 353 18.89 0.90 -5.95
CA PRO A 353 20.07 0.75 -6.83
C PRO A 353 20.18 1.83 -7.92
N LYS A 354 19.10 2.54 -8.23
CA LYS A 354 19.07 3.72 -9.09
C LYS A 354 18.14 4.74 -8.45
N TRP A 355 18.70 5.77 -7.83
CA TRP A 355 17.97 6.86 -7.20
C TRP A 355 18.11 8.10 -8.11
N TYR A 356 17.02 8.48 -8.78
CA TYR A 356 16.98 9.52 -9.81
C TYR A 356 16.87 10.94 -9.24
N GLY A 357 17.51 11.21 -8.08
CA GLY A 357 17.25 12.39 -7.27
C GLY A 357 16.11 12.17 -6.26
N ALA A 358 15.91 13.14 -5.37
CA ALA A 358 14.73 13.17 -4.51
C ALA A 358 13.49 13.36 -5.41
N PRO A 359 12.36 12.69 -5.14
CA PRO A 359 11.15 12.96 -5.89
C PRO A 359 10.79 14.43 -5.72
N PRO A 360 10.63 15.21 -6.80
CA PRO A 360 10.22 16.60 -6.65
C PRO A 360 8.88 16.66 -5.93
N HIS A 361 8.74 17.58 -4.96
CA HIS A 361 7.49 17.79 -4.24
C HIS A 361 6.39 18.05 -5.27
N SER A 362 5.50 17.06 -5.44
CA SER A 362 4.63 17.00 -6.60
C SER A 362 3.29 17.62 -6.23
N THR A 363 2.80 18.55 -7.06
CA THR A 363 1.43 19.05 -6.91
C THR A 363 0.45 17.96 -7.37
N SER A 364 -0.74 17.94 -6.77
CA SER A 364 -1.87 17.07 -7.15
C SER A 364 -2.30 17.22 -8.62
N LEU A 365 -1.95 18.34 -9.27
CA LEU A 365 -2.19 18.60 -10.68
C LEU A 365 -1.23 17.85 -11.62
N ASP A 366 0.04 17.73 -11.22
CA ASP A 366 1.09 17.07 -12.01
C ASP A 366 1.47 15.68 -11.50
N PHE A 367 0.94 15.23 -10.35
CA PHE A 367 1.34 13.98 -9.70
C PHE A 367 1.27 12.75 -10.63
N PHE A 368 0.19 12.61 -11.40
CA PHE A 368 0.00 11.50 -12.35
C PHE A 368 0.54 11.78 -13.76
N ASN A 369 1.03 12.99 -14.03
CA ASN A 369 1.67 13.30 -15.31
C ASN A 369 3.07 12.66 -15.32
N PRO A 370 3.52 12.08 -16.45
CA PRO A 370 4.92 11.70 -16.59
C PRO A 370 5.82 12.94 -16.45
N PRO A 371 7.05 12.81 -15.90
CA PRO A 371 7.97 13.93 -15.79
C PRO A 371 8.19 14.61 -17.14
N LYS A 372 7.90 15.91 -17.23
CA LYS A 372 8.12 16.73 -18.43
C LYS A 372 9.63 16.95 -18.62
N GLY A 373 10.32 16.00 -19.25
CA GLY A 373 11.73 16.14 -19.60
C GLY A 373 12.52 14.86 -19.82
N ASP A 374 12.04 13.70 -19.37
CA ASP A 374 12.79 12.44 -19.48
C ASP A 374 12.45 11.70 -20.79
N THR A 375 12.74 12.37 -21.92
CA THR A 375 12.69 11.78 -23.27
C THR A 375 14.04 11.17 -23.66
N SER A 376 14.85 10.73 -22.70
CA SER A 376 15.80 9.65 -22.96
C SER A 376 14.99 8.37 -23.11
N GLU A 377 14.41 8.20 -24.31
CA GLU A 377 14.19 6.87 -24.83
C GLU A 377 15.54 6.14 -24.69
N ASP A 378 15.59 5.08 -23.88
CA ASP A 378 16.64 4.08 -24.02
C ASP A 378 16.68 3.76 -25.51
N GLU A 379 17.80 4.07 -26.19
CA GLU A 379 18.14 3.52 -27.50
C GLU A 379 18.33 2.01 -27.34
N ARG A 380 17.21 1.31 -27.15
CA ARG A 380 17.15 -0.13 -27.01
C ARG A 380 17.20 -0.70 -28.42
N ASP A 381 18.42 -0.78 -28.92
CA ASP A 381 18.87 -1.50 -30.11
C ASP A 381 17.78 -1.65 -31.17
N GLY A 382 17.68 -0.66 -32.05
CA GLY A 382 17.00 -0.77 -33.34
C GLY A 382 17.70 -1.77 -34.24
N ASN A 383 17.70 -3.05 -33.85
CA ASN A 383 18.22 -4.15 -34.64
C ASN A 383 17.24 -4.45 -35.78
N GLN A 384 17.29 -3.58 -36.80
CA GLN A 384 16.55 -3.74 -38.05
C GLN A 384 17.05 -5.01 -38.76
N PRO A 385 16.18 -5.99 -39.03
CA PRO A 385 16.56 -7.10 -39.88
C PRO A 385 16.54 -6.62 -41.34
N ASP A 386 17.71 -6.18 -41.83
CA ASP A 386 17.88 -5.85 -43.24
C ASP A 386 17.54 -7.05 -44.14
N GLY A 387 16.84 -6.75 -45.22
CA GLY A 387 16.20 -7.76 -46.05
C GLY A 387 17.16 -8.55 -46.94
N LYS A 388 16.80 -9.82 -47.15
CA LYS A 388 17.00 -10.61 -48.38
C LYS A 388 18.01 -10.05 -49.39
N HIS A 389 19.14 -10.73 -49.55
CA HIS A 389 19.70 -10.98 -50.88
C HIS A 389 20.01 -12.46 -51.11
N SER A 390 20.21 -12.78 -52.38
CA SER A 390 20.00 -14.08 -53.00
C SER A 390 21.17 -15.06 -52.86
N ASN A 391 20.90 -16.31 -53.26
CA ASN A 391 21.91 -17.32 -53.61
C ASN A 391 23.07 -16.70 -54.42
N ASP A 392 24.31 -17.10 -54.11
CA ASP A 392 25.05 -18.01 -54.99
C ASP A 392 26.26 -18.66 -54.29
N LYS A 393 26.63 -19.84 -54.78
CA LYS A 393 27.85 -20.62 -54.51
C LYS A 393 28.77 -20.50 -55.74
N PRO A 394 30.02 -21.01 -55.76
CA PRO A 394 30.89 -21.50 -54.67
C PRO A 394 32.33 -20.90 -54.74
N ALA A 395 33.25 -21.32 -53.84
CA ALA A 395 34.53 -21.99 -54.18
C ALA A 395 35.63 -21.86 -53.10
N GLU A 396 36.09 -23.03 -52.64
CA GLU A 396 37.49 -23.44 -52.35
C GLU A 396 38.46 -22.68 -51.41
N LYS A 397 39.40 -23.50 -50.89
CA LYS A 397 40.69 -23.19 -50.24
C LYS A 397 40.69 -22.55 -48.84
N GLU A 398 41.67 -22.84 -47.99
CA GLU A 398 42.51 -24.06 -47.76
C GLU A 398 43.32 -23.84 -46.46
N MET A 399 43.86 -24.94 -45.89
CA MET A 399 45.00 -24.96 -44.95
C MET A 399 44.94 -24.21 -43.61
N GLY A 400 44.87 -25.02 -42.55
CA GLY A 400 45.83 -24.95 -41.42
C GLY A 400 45.38 -24.22 -40.14
N LYS A 401 45.97 -24.54 -38.98
CA LYS A 401 46.89 -25.65 -38.65
C LYS A 401 47.00 -25.78 -37.11
N ASP A 402 47.43 -26.95 -36.64
CA ASP A 402 48.18 -27.20 -35.39
C ASP A 402 47.57 -26.77 -34.03
N GLU A 403 46.83 -27.72 -33.43
CA GLU A 403 47.09 -28.37 -32.12
C GLU A 403 47.24 -27.62 -30.75
N PRO A 404 47.03 -28.33 -29.61
CA PRO A 404 46.72 -27.71 -28.32
C PRO A 404 47.89 -27.63 -27.31
N GLY A 405 47.87 -26.62 -26.45
CA GLY A 405 48.79 -26.46 -25.31
C GLY A 405 48.14 -26.82 -23.96
N VAL A 406 48.65 -27.85 -23.31
CA VAL A 406 48.26 -28.31 -21.95
C VAL A 406 49.14 -27.63 -20.90
N ALA A 407 48.58 -27.26 -19.73
CA ALA A 407 49.13 -27.54 -18.37
C ALA A 407 48.52 -26.65 -17.28
N ALA A 408 48.48 -27.18 -16.06
CA ALA A 408 47.93 -26.53 -14.87
C ALA A 408 48.99 -25.78 -14.04
N SER A 409 48.54 -24.93 -13.11
CA SER A 409 49.26 -24.64 -11.87
C SER A 409 48.28 -24.27 -10.74
N GLU A 410 48.78 -24.38 -9.51
CA GLU A 410 48.03 -24.63 -8.26
C GLU A 410 47.66 -23.36 -7.44
N PRO A 411 46.83 -23.49 -6.37
CA PRO A 411 46.28 -22.36 -5.64
C PRO A 411 47.19 -21.84 -4.51
N ASN A 412 46.92 -20.63 -4.02
CA ASN A 412 47.25 -20.18 -2.66
C ASN A 412 46.43 -18.91 -2.31
N GLY A 413 46.04 -18.75 -1.04
CA GLY A 413 45.29 -17.57 -0.60
C GLY A 413 44.52 -17.72 0.72
N ASP A 414 45.22 -18.09 1.80
CA ASP A 414 44.69 -17.96 3.17
C ASP A 414 44.46 -16.48 3.54
N CYS A 415 43.41 -16.20 4.31
CA CYS A 415 43.24 -14.98 5.09
C CYS A 415 42.60 -15.28 6.46
N GLN A 416 43.43 -15.21 7.50
CA GLN A 416 43.07 -14.74 8.84
C GLN A 416 43.44 -13.22 8.88
N ASP A 417 42.89 -12.33 9.69
CA ASP A 417 42.00 -12.43 10.87
C ASP A 417 40.71 -11.59 10.72
#